data_AF-A0A965UJD5-F1
#
_entry.id   AF-A0A965UJD5-F1
#
_cell.length_a   1.000
_cell.length_b   1.000
_cell.length_c   1.000
_cell.angle_alpha   90.00
_cell.angle_beta   90.00
_cell.angle_gamma   90.00
#
_symmetry.space_group_name_H-M   'P 1'
#
loop_
_entity.id
_entity.type
_entity.pdbx_description
1 polymer ?
#
loop_
_entity_poly.entity_id
_entity_poly.type
_entity_poly.pdbx_seq_one_letter_code
_entity_poly.pdbx_strand_id
1 'polypeptide(L)'
;MAYTTINKGSSYFNTVLYTGNGTTQSITGVGFKPDWVWLKSRNNTYYHNLYDAVRGFSSVYGRVLFTNDTLAEDANAGLTSFNTDGFSLGSEVGQNGNATTYVAWNWLGANTTVSNTSGTISSTVSANTTAGFSIVSYTGNGSNGATIGHGLGVSPKMVIVKSRSNTGDWAVYHASLTAGNMVFLNTTGASGTISGFDNGGINPVSSTTFTTAQGGVSQNNVNTSGRTYIAYCFAEIRGYSKFASYTGNGSTDGPFIYTGFTPAFIMCKKYSSTGAWVIQDNKRAYSFNVHAADLNPNYSEAEESNGSVDLLSNGFKMRNTDGDNNASGQTYIYMAFAENPFVTSGGIPTTAR
;
A
#
# COMPACT_ATOMS: atom_id res chain seq x y z
N MET A 1 1.63 20.10 -23.22
CA MET A 1 0.98 19.00 -22.46
C MET A 1 0.94 19.40 -21.00
N ALA A 2 -0.18 19.13 -20.31
CA ALA A 2 -0.30 19.38 -18.86
C ALA A 2 0.73 18.54 -18.08
N TYR A 3 1.29 19.09 -16.99
CA TYR A 3 2.27 18.40 -16.15
C TYR A 3 1.69 17.15 -15.47
N THR A 4 0.42 17.24 -15.05
CA THR A 4 -0.38 16.14 -14.49
C THR A 4 -1.82 16.25 -14.96
N THR A 5 -2.58 15.15 -14.88
CA THR A 5 -4.04 15.12 -15.06
C THR A 5 -4.79 15.11 -13.73
N ILE A 6 -4.11 14.89 -12.60
CA ILE A 6 -4.69 14.89 -11.26
C ILE A 6 -4.28 16.16 -10.52
N ASN A 7 -5.22 17.10 -10.39
CA ASN A 7 -4.97 18.36 -9.68
C ASN A 7 -5.13 18.24 -8.16
N LYS A 8 -5.94 17.28 -7.69
CA LYS A 8 -6.27 17.08 -6.28
C LYS A 8 -6.08 15.60 -5.95
N GLY A 9 -4.98 15.27 -5.26
CA GLY A 9 -4.70 13.87 -4.92
C GLY A 9 -5.78 13.25 -4.03
N SER A 10 -6.40 14.08 -3.18
CA SER A 10 -7.50 13.67 -2.29
C SER A 10 -8.76 13.17 -3.01
N SER A 11 -8.86 13.30 -4.33
CA SER A 11 -9.94 12.71 -5.13
C SER A 11 -9.77 11.21 -5.38
N TYR A 12 -8.58 10.66 -5.11
CA TYR A 12 -8.24 9.26 -5.40
C TYR A 12 -7.56 8.53 -4.23
N PHE A 13 -6.90 9.28 -3.35
CA PHE A 13 -6.29 8.77 -2.13
C PHE A 13 -6.52 9.76 -0.98
N ASN A 14 -7.02 9.30 0.16
CA ASN A 14 -7.18 10.18 1.32
C ASN A 14 -6.96 9.44 2.64
N THR A 15 -6.31 10.12 3.57
CA THR A 15 -6.10 9.66 4.95
C THR A 15 -7.13 10.31 5.86
N VAL A 16 -7.83 9.51 6.66
CA VAL A 16 -8.76 10.01 7.68
C VAL A 16 -8.40 9.46 9.06
N LEU A 17 -8.56 10.29 10.09
CA LEU A 17 -8.38 9.92 11.49
C LEU A 17 -9.75 9.84 12.15
N TYR A 18 -9.91 8.88 13.05
CA TYR A 18 -11.14 8.75 13.83
C TYR A 18 -10.87 8.12 15.20
N THR A 19 -11.83 8.30 16.11
CA THR A 19 -11.85 7.63 17.41
C THR A 19 -12.97 6.62 17.40
N GLY A 20 -12.67 5.40 17.79
CA GLY A 20 -13.65 4.32 17.84
C GLY A 20 -14.62 4.47 19.00
N ASN A 21 -15.84 3.97 18.82
CA ASN A 21 -16.95 4.10 19.76
C ASN A 21 -17.44 2.77 20.34
N GLY A 22 -16.82 1.64 19.98
CA GLY A 22 -17.20 0.30 20.45
C GLY A 22 -18.56 -0.21 19.95
N THR A 23 -19.23 0.52 19.06
CA THR A 23 -20.56 0.20 18.52
C THR A 23 -20.54 0.31 17.00
N THR A 24 -21.65 0.67 16.34
CA THR A 24 -21.62 0.97 14.91
C THR A 24 -21.25 2.44 14.68
N GLN A 25 -20.51 2.73 13.60
CA GLN A 25 -20.13 4.09 13.25
C GLN A 25 -19.92 4.23 11.74
N SER A 26 -20.18 5.42 11.20
CA SER A 26 -19.75 5.76 9.84
C SER A 26 -18.55 6.71 9.89
N ILE A 27 -17.53 6.38 9.12
CA ILE A 27 -16.34 7.22 8.92
C ILE A 27 -16.52 7.96 7.60
N THR A 28 -16.65 9.28 7.69
CA THR A 28 -16.89 10.19 6.56
C THR A 28 -15.71 11.14 6.34
N GLY A 29 -15.77 11.99 5.32
CA GLY A 29 -14.66 12.91 4.99
C GLY A 29 -13.55 12.28 4.16
N VAL A 30 -13.78 11.08 3.60
CA VAL A 30 -12.88 10.45 2.62
C VAL A 30 -12.95 11.19 1.28
N GLY A 31 -14.13 11.69 0.91
CA GLY A 31 -14.41 12.44 -0.31
C GLY A 31 -14.77 11.57 -1.53
N PHE A 32 -14.83 10.25 -1.35
CA PHE A 32 -15.20 9.27 -2.36
C PHE A 32 -15.60 7.94 -1.71
N LYS A 33 -16.16 7.02 -2.51
CA LYS A 33 -16.36 5.62 -2.12
C LYS A 33 -15.06 4.86 -2.27
N PRO A 34 -14.39 4.40 -1.20
CA PRO A 34 -13.14 3.68 -1.34
C PRO A 34 -13.37 2.27 -1.88
N ASP A 35 -12.44 1.80 -2.71
CA ASP A 35 -12.34 0.38 -3.07
C ASP A 35 -11.36 -0.36 -2.17
N TRP A 36 -10.42 0.34 -1.53
CA TRP A 36 -9.47 -0.25 -0.60
C TRP A 36 -9.32 0.63 0.64
N VAL A 37 -9.48 0.02 1.81
CA VAL A 37 -9.37 0.67 3.12
C VAL A 37 -8.35 -0.10 3.94
N TRP A 38 -7.30 0.59 4.36
CA TRP A 38 -6.28 0.09 5.28
C TRP A 38 -6.40 0.82 6.61
N LEU A 39 -6.80 0.09 7.66
CA LEU A 39 -7.00 0.58 9.02
C LEU A 39 -5.86 0.18 9.96
N LYS A 40 -5.48 1.06 10.87
CA LYS A 40 -4.59 0.73 11.99
C LYS A 40 -4.93 1.55 13.23
N SER A 41 -4.95 0.89 14.39
CA SER A 41 -5.00 1.55 15.69
C SER A 41 -3.68 2.27 15.97
N ARG A 42 -3.79 3.50 16.47
CA ARG A 42 -2.66 4.39 16.77
C ARG A 42 -2.24 4.34 18.23
N ASN A 43 -3.11 3.94 19.16
CA ASN A 43 -2.80 3.89 20.59
C ASN A 43 -2.91 2.48 21.20
N ASN A 44 -3.21 1.45 20.41
CA ASN A 44 -3.26 0.06 20.85
C ASN A 44 -2.49 -0.86 19.90
N THR A 45 -2.07 -2.02 20.42
CA THR A 45 -1.29 -3.03 19.71
C THR A 45 -2.14 -3.97 18.83
N TYR A 46 -3.06 -3.40 18.05
CA TYR A 46 -3.91 -4.17 17.12
C TYR A 46 -3.28 -4.33 15.74
N TYR A 47 -3.71 -5.38 15.02
CA TYR A 47 -3.32 -5.65 13.64
C TYR A 47 -3.61 -4.47 12.68
N HIS A 48 -2.87 -4.42 11.58
CA HIS A 48 -3.22 -3.62 10.40
C HIS A 48 -4.30 -4.35 9.61
N ASN A 49 -5.47 -3.75 9.37
CA ASN A 49 -6.62 -4.43 8.78
C ASN A 49 -6.94 -3.90 7.38
N LEU A 50 -6.95 -4.78 6.38
CA LEU A 50 -7.20 -4.44 4.97
C LEU A 50 -8.53 -5.00 4.50
N TYR A 51 -9.35 -4.12 3.93
CA TYR A 51 -10.61 -4.44 3.28
C TYR A 51 -10.63 -3.90 1.86
N ASP A 52 -11.20 -4.64 0.92
CA ASP A 52 -11.44 -4.11 -0.42
C ASP A 52 -12.74 -4.59 -1.07
N ALA A 53 -13.16 -3.84 -2.08
CA ALA A 53 -14.38 -4.04 -2.85
C ALA A 53 -14.35 -5.31 -3.74
N VAL A 54 -13.18 -5.89 -4.04
CA VAL A 54 -13.09 -7.12 -4.85
C VAL A 54 -13.33 -8.35 -3.98
N ARG A 55 -12.78 -8.37 -2.76
CA ARG A 55 -13.05 -9.43 -1.76
C ARG A 55 -14.46 -9.31 -1.20
N GLY A 56 -14.95 -8.08 -1.03
CA GLY A 56 -16.33 -7.79 -0.60
C GLY A 56 -16.63 -8.25 0.82
N PHE A 57 -17.83 -8.80 1.01
CA PHE A 57 -18.41 -9.13 2.32
C PHE A 57 -18.82 -10.60 2.39
N SER A 58 -18.70 -11.20 3.57
CA SER A 58 -19.33 -12.45 3.97
C SER A 58 -20.60 -12.13 4.75
N SER A 59 -21.77 -12.27 4.13
CA SER A 59 -23.01 -11.67 4.66
C SER A 59 -22.82 -10.15 4.84
N VAL A 60 -22.88 -9.64 6.08
CA VAL A 60 -22.69 -8.22 6.39
C VAL A 60 -21.25 -7.86 6.80
N TYR A 61 -20.36 -8.84 6.94
CA TYR A 61 -19.02 -8.66 7.49
C TYR A 61 -17.95 -8.60 6.41
N GLY A 62 -17.14 -7.55 6.41
CA GLY A 62 -16.06 -7.37 5.44
C GLY A 62 -15.01 -8.47 5.53
N ARG A 63 -14.48 -8.86 4.37
CA ARG A 63 -13.32 -9.76 4.30
C ARG A 63 -12.05 -9.03 4.70
N VAL A 64 -11.37 -9.52 5.73
CA VAL A 64 -10.19 -8.87 6.32
C VAL A 64 -8.92 -9.65 6.03
N LEU A 65 -7.83 -8.91 5.84
CA LEU A 65 -6.47 -9.43 5.78
C LEU A 65 -5.58 -8.56 6.67
N PHE A 66 -4.48 -9.12 7.17
CA PHE A 66 -3.59 -8.44 8.11
C PHE A 66 -2.18 -8.29 7.55
N THR A 67 -1.67 -7.06 7.41
CA THR A 67 -0.34 -6.84 6.77
C THR A 67 0.82 -7.23 7.65
N ASN A 68 0.61 -7.34 8.96
CA ASN A 68 1.61 -7.76 9.93
C ASN A 68 1.47 -9.24 10.31
N ASP A 69 0.80 -10.04 9.47
CA ASP A 69 0.60 -11.48 9.69
C ASP A 69 0.61 -12.26 8.35
N THR A 70 0.78 -13.58 8.47
CA THR A 70 0.68 -14.56 7.39
C THR A 70 -0.71 -15.17 7.25
N LEU A 71 -1.62 -14.95 8.21
CA LEU A 71 -2.97 -15.51 8.23
C LEU A 71 -3.70 -15.42 6.88
N ALA A 72 -4.54 -16.42 6.63
CA ALA A 72 -5.48 -16.41 5.52
C ALA A 72 -6.55 -15.31 5.71
N GLU A 73 -7.37 -15.09 4.68
CA GLU A 73 -8.51 -14.19 4.76
C GLU A 73 -9.50 -14.64 5.83
N ASP A 74 -9.96 -13.69 6.63
CA ASP A 74 -11.01 -13.89 7.62
C ASP A 74 -12.22 -12.99 7.32
N ALA A 75 -13.29 -13.10 8.11
CA ALA A 75 -14.41 -12.17 8.13
C ALA A 75 -14.71 -11.75 9.57
N ASN A 76 -14.79 -10.45 9.81
CA ASN A 76 -15.05 -9.91 11.14
C ASN A 76 -16.07 -8.76 11.11
N ALA A 77 -16.56 -8.38 12.29
CA ALA A 77 -17.52 -7.29 12.44
C ALA A 77 -16.88 -5.89 12.32
N GLY A 78 -15.75 -5.78 11.60
CA GLY A 78 -15.00 -4.54 11.40
C GLY A 78 -15.66 -3.66 10.36
N LEU A 79 -15.42 -3.91 9.07
CA LEU A 79 -16.07 -3.17 7.98
C LEU A 79 -17.46 -3.75 7.68
N THR A 80 -18.48 -2.90 7.57
CA THR A 80 -19.86 -3.32 7.25
C THR A 80 -20.39 -2.75 5.92
N SER A 81 -19.82 -1.66 5.41
CA SER A 81 -20.14 -1.16 4.07
C SER A 81 -19.11 -0.16 3.54
N PHE A 82 -19.03 -0.05 2.21
CA PHE A 82 -18.35 1.05 1.51
C PHE A 82 -19.41 2.08 1.08
N ASN A 83 -19.28 3.32 1.54
CA ASN A 83 -20.25 4.40 1.35
C ASN A 83 -19.74 5.43 0.34
N THR A 84 -20.61 6.31 -0.16
CA THR A 84 -20.24 7.34 -1.15
C THR A 84 -19.18 8.33 -0.63
N ASP A 85 -19.11 8.52 0.67
CA ASP A 85 -18.08 9.30 1.36
C ASP A 85 -17.53 8.49 2.54
N GLY A 86 -16.68 7.51 2.23
CA GLY A 86 -16.02 6.67 3.24
C GLY A 86 -16.68 5.31 3.45
N PHE A 87 -16.89 4.91 4.71
CA PHE A 87 -17.27 3.54 5.04
C PHE A 87 -17.98 3.44 6.41
N SER A 88 -18.67 2.33 6.64
CA SER A 88 -19.25 2.02 7.96
C SER A 88 -18.51 0.88 8.63
N LEU A 89 -18.43 0.98 9.96
CA LEU A 89 -17.83 0.02 10.85
C LEU A 89 -18.87 -0.58 11.79
N GLY A 90 -18.66 -1.85 12.16
CA GLY A 90 -19.29 -2.49 13.31
C GLY A 90 -18.44 -2.29 14.57
N SER A 91 -18.61 -3.19 15.54
CA SER A 91 -18.03 -3.06 16.89
C SER A 91 -16.69 -3.77 17.09
N GLU A 92 -16.05 -4.26 16.02
CA GLU A 92 -14.79 -5.01 16.13
C GLU A 92 -13.67 -4.14 16.74
N VAL A 93 -13.01 -4.63 17.77
CA VAL A 93 -12.04 -3.83 18.54
C VAL A 93 -10.79 -3.47 17.73
N GLY A 94 -10.42 -4.28 16.73
CA GLY A 94 -9.27 -4.00 15.86
C GLY A 94 -9.48 -2.77 14.96
N GLN A 95 -10.72 -2.31 14.80
CA GLN A 95 -11.14 -1.28 13.84
C GLN A 95 -11.95 -0.17 14.51
N ASN A 96 -12.68 -0.46 15.58
CA ASN A 96 -13.63 0.47 16.21
C ASN A 96 -13.75 0.27 17.74
N GLY A 97 -12.67 -0.07 18.42
CA GLY A 97 -12.62 -0.15 19.89
C GLY A 97 -12.94 1.19 20.54
N ASN A 98 -13.68 1.16 21.66
CA ASN A 98 -14.11 2.36 22.37
C ASN A 98 -12.92 3.18 22.88
N ALA A 99 -12.91 4.49 22.59
CA ALA A 99 -11.84 5.42 22.94
C ALA A 99 -10.46 5.10 22.33
N THR A 100 -10.40 4.15 21.40
CA THR A 100 -9.19 3.84 20.63
C THR A 100 -9.10 4.79 19.43
N THR A 101 -7.91 5.34 19.17
CA THR A 101 -7.65 6.20 18.02
C THR A 101 -7.17 5.38 16.83
N TYR A 102 -7.59 5.75 15.63
CA TYR A 102 -7.29 5.03 14.40
C TYR A 102 -6.90 5.97 13.26
N VAL A 103 -6.19 5.40 12.30
CA VAL A 103 -5.97 5.95 10.96
C VAL A 103 -6.55 5.00 9.92
N ALA A 104 -7.14 5.58 8.88
CA ALA A 104 -7.57 4.88 7.68
C ALA A 104 -6.91 5.52 6.45
N TRP A 105 -6.18 4.72 5.68
CA TRP A 105 -5.70 5.09 4.34
C TRP A 105 -6.62 4.49 3.29
N ASN A 106 -7.16 5.33 2.41
CA ASN A 106 -8.26 4.98 1.52
C ASN A 106 -7.86 5.21 0.07
N TRP A 107 -8.07 4.22 -0.79
CA TRP A 107 -7.82 4.33 -2.23
C TRP A 107 -9.08 4.09 -3.04
N LEU A 108 -9.23 4.87 -4.10
CA LEU A 108 -10.29 4.74 -5.09
C LEU A 108 -9.84 3.82 -6.24
N GLY A 109 -10.48 2.65 -6.35
CA GLY A 109 -10.39 1.78 -7.53
C GLY A 109 -11.39 2.21 -8.59
N ALA A 110 -11.99 1.25 -9.29
CA ALA A 110 -13.02 1.53 -10.29
C ALA A 110 -14.43 1.68 -9.71
N ASN A 111 -14.62 1.43 -8.41
CA ASN A 111 -15.94 1.26 -7.76
C ASN A 111 -16.84 0.16 -8.38
N THR A 112 -16.25 -0.68 -9.23
CA THR A 112 -16.87 -1.81 -9.92
C THR A 112 -15.82 -2.88 -10.17
N THR A 113 -16.24 -4.08 -10.54
CA THR A 113 -15.34 -5.17 -10.91
C THR A 113 -15.65 -5.69 -12.29
N VAL A 114 -14.61 -6.08 -13.03
CA VAL A 114 -14.72 -6.70 -14.36
C VAL A 114 -13.82 -7.91 -14.46
N SER A 115 -14.24 -8.91 -15.25
CA SER A 115 -13.37 -10.03 -15.61
C SER A 115 -12.28 -9.55 -16.59
N ASN A 116 -11.06 -10.07 -16.41
CA ASN A 116 -9.90 -9.77 -17.23
C ASN A 116 -9.21 -11.07 -17.68
N THR A 117 -9.09 -11.23 -18.99
CA THR A 117 -8.52 -12.40 -19.67
C THR A 117 -7.23 -12.09 -20.43
N SER A 118 -6.53 -11.00 -20.09
CA SER A 118 -5.26 -10.62 -20.75
C SER A 118 -4.07 -11.52 -20.37
N GLY A 119 -4.20 -12.32 -19.32
CA GLY A 119 -3.17 -13.26 -18.86
C GLY A 119 -3.56 -14.73 -19.04
N THR A 120 -2.64 -15.65 -18.74
CA THR A 120 -2.92 -17.09 -18.75
C THR A 120 -3.82 -17.54 -17.60
N ILE A 121 -3.92 -16.73 -16.55
CA ILE A 121 -4.92 -16.87 -15.48
C ILE A 121 -5.94 -15.74 -15.62
N SER A 122 -7.22 -16.11 -15.72
CA SER A 122 -8.32 -15.13 -15.67
C SER A 122 -8.41 -14.51 -14.28
N SER A 123 -8.70 -13.22 -14.23
CA SER A 123 -8.74 -12.44 -13.00
C SER A 123 -9.96 -11.53 -12.93
N THR A 124 -10.32 -11.10 -11.74
CA THR A 124 -11.34 -10.06 -11.50
C THR A 124 -10.64 -8.79 -11.04
N VAL A 125 -10.89 -7.66 -11.69
CA VAL A 125 -10.18 -6.40 -11.42
C VAL A 125 -11.13 -5.24 -11.11
N SER A 126 -10.73 -4.40 -10.15
CA SER A 126 -11.22 -3.02 -9.97
C SER A 126 -10.04 -2.09 -10.27
N ALA A 127 -10.01 -1.54 -11.50
CA ALA A 127 -8.86 -0.80 -12.04
C ALA A 127 -9.18 0.67 -12.29
N ASN A 128 -8.55 1.56 -11.54
CA ASN A 128 -8.54 2.99 -11.78
C ASN A 128 -7.31 3.38 -12.60
N THR A 129 -7.45 3.41 -13.93
CA THR A 129 -6.37 3.77 -14.85
C THR A 129 -5.93 5.24 -14.71
N THR A 130 -6.82 6.11 -14.21
CA THR A 130 -6.49 7.53 -14.00
C THR A 130 -5.53 7.69 -12.82
N ALA A 131 -5.79 7.00 -11.71
CA ALA A 131 -4.96 7.02 -10.51
C ALA A 131 -3.83 5.97 -10.51
N GLY A 132 -3.79 5.09 -11.51
CA GLY A 132 -2.80 4.02 -11.60
C GLY A 132 -2.94 2.97 -10.50
N PHE A 133 -4.15 2.67 -10.03
CA PHE A 133 -4.39 1.72 -8.96
C PHE A 133 -5.33 0.59 -9.40
N SER A 134 -4.97 -0.66 -9.14
CA SER A 134 -5.86 -1.81 -9.40
C SER A 134 -5.83 -2.81 -8.26
N ILE A 135 -7.02 -3.36 -7.97
CA ILE A 135 -7.23 -4.51 -7.09
C ILE A 135 -7.54 -5.71 -7.98
N VAL A 136 -6.81 -6.82 -7.81
CA VAL A 136 -6.86 -7.98 -8.72
C VAL A 136 -7.05 -9.24 -7.91
N SER A 137 -8.11 -10.02 -8.16
CA SER A 137 -8.26 -11.37 -7.59
C SER A 137 -8.10 -12.44 -8.65
N TYR A 138 -7.43 -13.53 -8.29
CA TYR A 138 -7.18 -14.66 -9.18
C TYR A 138 -7.01 -15.96 -8.37
N THR A 139 -7.11 -17.10 -9.05
CA THR A 139 -6.81 -18.42 -8.50
C THR A 139 -5.54 -18.94 -9.14
N GLY A 140 -4.57 -19.32 -8.31
CA GLY A 140 -3.28 -19.82 -8.79
C GLY A 140 -3.42 -21.14 -9.53
N ASN A 141 -2.54 -21.36 -10.52
CA ASN A 141 -2.54 -22.57 -11.35
C ASN A 141 -1.25 -23.40 -11.20
N GLY A 142 -0.32 -22.99 -10.34
CA GLY A 142 0.93 -23.72 -10.11
C GLY A 142 1.94 -23.66 -11.27
N SER A 143 1.63 -22.98 -12.37
CA SER A 143 2.49 -22.92 -13.55
C SER A 143 3.51 -21.80 -13.43
N ASN A 144 4.79 -22.12 -13.64
CA ASN A 144 5.82 -21.10 -13.73
C ASN A 144 5.58 -20.20 -14.95
N GLY A 145 5.76 -18.89 -14.79
CA GLY A 145 5.52 -17.92 -15.86
C GLY A 145 4.04 -17.64 -16.14
N ALA A 146 3.12 -18.05 -15.26
CA ALA A 146 1.72 -17.68 -15.40
C ALA A 146 1.54 -16.15 -15.30
N THR A 147 0.63 -15.60 -16.10
CA THR A 147 0.40 -14.15 -16.20
C THR A 147 -1.01 -13.82 -15.74
N ILE A 148 -1.14 -12.72 -14.98
CA ILE A 148 -2.40 -12.26 -14.42
C ILE A 148 -2.64 -10.84 -14.92
N GLY A 149 -3.83 -10.57 -15.46
CA GLY A 149 -4.22 -9.25 -15.96
C GLY A 149 -4.49 -8.26 -14.83
N HIS A 150 -3.95 -7.04 -14.92
CA HIS A 150 -4.17 -5.99 -13.90
C HIS A 150 -4.95 -4.77 -14.41
N GLY A 151 -5.29 -4.71 -15.70
CA GLY A 151 -6.21 -3.71 -16.25
C GLY A 151 -5.74 -2.24 -16.27
N LEU A 152 -4.47 -1.94 -15.96
CA LEU A 152 -4.00 -0.54 -15.88
C LEU A 152 -3.58 0.06 -17.23
N GLY A 153 -3.24 -0.77 -18.22
CA GLY A 153 -2.74 -0.30 -19.52
C GLY A 153 -1.33 0.31 -19.50
N VAL A 154 -0.72 0.40 -18.32
CA VAL A 154 0.65 0.86 -18.05
C VAL A 154 1.28 -0.05 -17.02
N SER A 155 2.61 -0.18 -17.04
CA SER A 155 3.33 -1.12 -16.17
C SER A 155 3.32 -0.65 -14.71
N PRO A 156 2.76 -1.44 -13.76
CA PRO A 156 2.90 -1.18 -12.34
C PRO A 156 4.37 -1.07 -11.92
N LYS A 157 4.67 -0.14 -11.01
CA LYS A 157 5.97 0.01 -10.35
C LYS A 157 6.03 -0.69 -8.99
N MET A 158 4.88 -1.06 -8.44
CA MET A 158 4.77 -1.89 -7.26
C MET A 158 3.59 -2.85 -7.40
N VAL A 159 3.78 -4.10 -7.01
CA VAL A 159 2.72 -5.11 -6.94
C VAL A 159 2.84 -5.83 -5.60
N ILE A 160 1.76 -5.84 -4.83
CA ILE A 160 1.66 -6.52 -3.54
C ILE A 160 0.69 -7.69 -3.69
N VAL A 161 1.11 -8.91 -3.39
CA VAL A 161 0.29 -10.13 -3.50
C VAL A 161 0.13 -10.80 -2.15
N LYS A 162 -1.07 -11.30 -1.86
CA LYS A 162 -1.37 -12.07 -0.67
C LYS A 162 -2.27 -13.27 -0.98
N SER A 163 -1.90 -14.43 -0.45
CA SER A 163 -2.77 -15.62 -0.38
C SER A 163 -3.95 -15.36 0.56
N ARG A 164 -5.16 -15.63 0.07
CA ARG A 164 -6.43 -15.48 0.79
C ARG A 164 -6.92 -16.81 1.37
N SER A 165 -6.64 -17.94 0.73
CA SER A 165 -7.13 -19.26 1.16
C SER A 165 -6.21 -19.99 2.15
N ASN A 166 -4.97 -19.54 2.30
CA ASN A 166 -3.94 -20.20 3.09
C ASN A 166 -2.98 -19.20 3.73
N THR A 167 -2.25 -19.65 4.74
CA THR A 167 -1.11 -18.92 5.29
C THR A 167 -0.06 -18.66 4.21
N GLY A 168 0.56 -17.49 4.28
CA GLY A 168 1.62 -17.08 3.37
C GLY A 168 1.95 -15.59 3.53
N ASP A 169 3.18 -15.24 3.23
CA ASP A 169 3.67 -13.87 3.33
C ASP A 169 3.10 -12.98 2.22
N TRP A 170 3.20 -11.67 2.46
CA TRP A 170 2.81 -10.63 1.52
C TRP A 170 3.96 -10.36 0.54
N ALA A 171 3.98 -11.03 -0.61
CA ALA A 171 5.02 -10.85 -1.61
C ALA A 171 4.93 -9.46 -2.25
N VAL A 172 6.04 -8.72 -2.28
CA VAL A 172 6.11 -7.38 -2.85
C VAL A 172 7.17 -7.29 -3.94
N TYR A 173 6.70 -6.99 -5.15
CA TYR A 173 7.54 -6.50 -6.24
C TYR A 173 7.62 -4.98 -6.18
N HIS A 174 8.81 -4.45 -6.46
CA HIS A 174 9.04 -3.03 -6.68
C HIS A 174 10.07 -2.83 -7.79
N ALA A 175 9.82 -1.91 -8.71
CA ALA A 175 10.62 -1.73 -9.93
C ALA A 175 12.08 -1.32 -9.70
N SER A 176 12.40 -0.78 -8.52
CA SER A 176 13.76 -0.42 -8.11
C SER A 176 14.56 -1.56 -7.47
N LEU A 177 13.94 -2.73 -7.23
CA LEU A 177 14.68 -3.92 -6.80
C LEU A 177 15.43 -4.52 -7.99
N THR A 178 16.51 -5.24 -7.70
CA THR A 178 17.19 -6.08 -8.69
C THR A 178 16.17 -7.00 -9.36
N ALA A 179 16.22 -7.12 -10.68
CA ALA A 179 15.31 -7.99 -11.43
C ALA A 179 15.37 -9.42 -10.86
N GLY A 180 14.21 -9.98 -10.55
CA GLY A 180 14.14 -11.28 -9.90
C GLY A 180 14.32 -11.26 -8.37
N ASN A 181 14.33 -10.09 -7.73
CA ASN A 181 14.26 -9.96 -6.28
C ASN A 181 12.87 -9.48 -5.80
N MET A 182 12.57 -9.76 -4.53
CA MET A 182 11.39 -9.24 -3.83
C MET A 182 11.71 -8.88 -2.38
N VAL A 183 10.75 -8.26 -1.72
CA VAL A 183 10.65 -8.13 -0.26
C VAL A 183 9.26 -8.59 0.20
N PHE A 184 9.05 -8.73 1.52
CA PHE A 184 7.75 -9.09 2.09
C PHE A 184 7.19 -7.98 2.98
N LEU A 185 5.90 -7.65 2.83
CA LEU A 185 5.27 -6.55 3.58
C LEU A 185 5.17 -6.83 5.08
N ASN A 186 5.06 -8.10 5.47
CA ASN A 186 4.89 -8.54 6.85
C ASN A 186 6.20 -8.90 7.55
N THR A 187 7.36 -8.58 6.96
CA THR A 187 8.67 -8.92 7.54
C THR A 187 9.66 -7.77 7.46
N THR A 188 10.75 -7.88 8.23
CA THR A 188 11.89 -6.95 8.18
C THR A 188 12.95 -7.36 7.15
N GLY A 189 12.79 -8.50 6.47
CA GLY A 189 13.80 -9.08 5.60
C GLY A 189 14.30 -8.13 4.52
N ALA A 190 15.60 -8.22 4.20
CA ALA A 190 16.17 -7.54 3.04
C ALA A 190 15.62 -8.11 1.72
N SER A 191 15.91 -7.46 0.59
CA SER A 191 15.57 -8.06 -0.69
C SER A 191 16.38 -9.32 -0.94
N GLY A 192 15.73 -10.31 -1.56
CA GLY A 192 16.38 -11.55 -1.96
C GLY A 192 15.82 -12.07 -3.27
N THR A 193 16.55 -13.00 -3.90
CA THR A 193 16.12 -13.62 -5.15
C THR A 193 14.82 -14.40 -4.94
N ILE A 194 13.90 -14.36 -5.91
CA ILE A 194 12.63 -15.08 -5.90
C ILE A 194 12.83 -16.58 -5.63
N SER A 195 13.89 -17.18 -6.19
CA SER A 195 14.24 -18.58 -5.97
C SER A 195 14.82 -18.87 -4.59
N GLY A 196 15.50 -17.89 -3.98
CA GLY A 196 16.17 -18.03 -2.68
C GLY A 196 15.23 -17.96 -1.48
N PHE A 197 13.97 -17.57 -1.69
CA PHE A 197 12.95 -17.61 -0.63
C PHE A 197 12.13 -18.89 -0.64
N ASP A 198 12.34 -19.79 -1.61
CA ASP A 198 11.45 -20.91 -1.91
C ASP A 198 9.96 -20.54 -2.12
N ASN A 199 9.63 -19.25 -2.07
CA ASN A 199 8.29 -18.71 -1.84
C ASN A 199 7.60 -18.17 -3.10
N GLY A 200 8.24 -18.22 -4.27
CA GLY A 200 7.71 -17.65 -5.52
C GLY A 200 7.58 -16.13 -5.48
N GLY A 201 7.39 -15.52 -6.66
CA GLY A 201 7.51 -14.08 -6.81
C GLY A 201 6.95 -13.52 -8.09
N ILE A 202 7.18 -12.23 -8.33
CA ILE A 202 6.60 -11.50 -9.46
C ILE A 202 7.73 -10.96 -10.34
N ASN A 203 7.85 -11.48 -11.56
CA ASN A 203 8.78 -11.01 -12.58
C ASN A 203 8.49 -11.72 -13.93
N PRO A 204 8.37 -11.00 -15.06
CA PRO A 204 8.34 -9.54 -15.22
C PRO A 204 6.96 -8.92 -14.94
N VAL A 205 6.90 -7.59 -14.99
CA VAL A 205 5.65 -6.80 -14.95
C VAL A 205 5.54 -5.98 -16.24
N SER A 206 4.43 -6.15 -16.97
CA SER A 206 4.15 -5.49 -18.25
C SER A 206 3.02 -4.46 -18.11
N SER A 207 2.58 -3.85 -19.21
CA SER A 207 1.46 -2.90 -19.22
C SER A 207 0.08 -3.54 -19.06
N THR A 208 -0.02 -4.85 -19.28
CA THR A 208 -1.30 -5.58 -19.23
C THR A 208 -1.34 -6.66 -18.15
N THR A 209 -0.18 -7.25 -17.83
CA THR A 209 -0.06 -8.38 -16.90
C THR A 209 1.14 -8.26 -15.98
N PHE A 210 1.04 -8.87 -14.79
CA PHE A 210 2.21 -9.27 -14.01
C PHE A 210 2.40 -10.79 -14.11
N THR A 211 3.66 -11.22 -14.13
CA THR A 211 4.01 -12.63 -14.27
C THR A 211 4.45 -13.20 -12.94
N THR A 212 3.87 -14.33 -12.55
CA THR A 212 4.32 -15.10 -11.40
C THR A 212 5.48 -15.99 -11.80
N ALA A 213 6.57 -15.91 -11.04
CA ALA A 213 7.70 -16.82 -11.10
C ALA A 213 7.61 -17.78 -9.90
N GLN A 214 7.77 -19.08 -10.16
CA GLN A 214 7.66 -20.10 -9.12
C GLN A 214 8.91 -20.15 -8.22
N GLY A 215 8.70 -20.28 -6.91
CA GLY A 215 9.69 -20.79 -5.93
C GLY A 215 9.42 -22.27 -5.65
N GLY A 216 10.23 -22.93 -4.83
CA GLY A 216 10.12 -24.37 -4.53
C GLY A 216 8.68 -24.91 -4.37
N VAL A 217 8.47 -26.18 -4.75
CA VAL A 217 7.15 -26.84 -4.89
C VAL A 217 6.24 -26.83 -3.65
N SER A 218 6.73 -26.47 -2.46
CA SER A 218 5.99 -26.58 -1.19
C SER A 218 5.43 -25.28 -0.63
N GLN A 219 5.88 -24.08 -1.05
CA GLN A 219 5.40 -22.80 -0.52
C GLN A 219 5.45 -21.74 -1.63
N ASN A 220 4.32 -21.33 -2.20
CA ASN A 220 4.31 -20.24 -3.20
C ASN A 220 3.29 -19.16 -2.79
N ASN A 221 3.82 -17.99 -2.43
CA ASN A 221 3.06 -16.83 -1.96
C ASN A 221 2.34 -16.10 -3.09
N VAL A 222 2.50 -16.51 -4.35
CA VAL A 222 1.91 -15.83 -5.51
C VAL A 222 1.14 -16.73 -6.49
N ASN A 223 1.41 -18.03 -6.58
CA ASN A 223 0.77 -18.89 -7.61
C ASN A 223 0.70 -20.39 -7.29
N THR A 224 0.52 -20.80 -6.03
CA THR A 224 0.21 -22.21 -5.74
C THR A 224 -1.12 -22.61 -6.39
N SER A 225 -1.15 -23.78 -7.01
CA SER A 225 -2.36 -24.30 -7.66
C SER A 225 -3.54 -24.40 -6.69
N GLY A 226 -4.70 -23.89 -7.10
CA GLY A 226 -5.95 -23.92 -6.34
C GLY A 226 -6.06 -22.90 -5.21
N ARG A 227 -4.98 -22.18 -4.86
CA ARG A 227 -5.04 -21.10 -3.88
C ARG A 227 -5.63 -19.84 -4.48
N THR A 228 -6.41 -19.10 -3.70
CA THR A 228 -6.95 -17.80 -4.11
C THR A 228 -6.04 -16.68 -3.61
N TYR A 229 -5.87 -15.65 -4.44
CA TYR A 229 -4.98 -14.53 -4.19
C TYR A 229 -5.70 -13.18 -4.40
N ILE A 230 -5.19 -12.16 -3.72
CA ILE A 230 -5.46 -10.76 -3.99
C ILE A 230 -4.13 -10.07 -4.33
N ALA A 231 -4.15 -9.16 -5.30
CA ALA A 231 -3.02 -8.31 -5.64
C ALA A 231 -3.44 -6.84 -5.70
N TYR A 232 -2.58 -5.96 -5.20
CA TYR A 232 -2.69 -4.51 -5.30
C TYR A 232 -1.58 -4.01 -6.21
N CYS A 233 -1.96 -3.46 -7.37
CA CYS A 233 -1.05 -3.00 -8.40
C CYS A 233 -1.04 -1.48 -8.44
N PHE A 234 0.14 -0.88 -8.44
CA PHE A 234 0.32 0.57 -8.50
C PHE A 234 1.23 0.97 -9.64
N ALA A 235 0.69 1.74 -10.58
CA ALA A 235 1.44 2.43 -11.62
C ALA A 235 1.75 3.88 -11.20
N GLU A 236 2.92 4.35 -11.63
CA GLU A 236 3.33 5.74 -11.42
C GLU A 236 2.49 6.67 -12.29
N ILE A 237 1.89 7.70 -11.67
CA ILE A 237 1.19 8.78 -12.35
C ILE A 237 1.90 10.09 -12.02
N ARG A 238 2.44 10.76 -13.05
CA ARG A 238 3.19 12.01 -12.88
C ARG A 238 2.37 13.04 -12.11
N GLY A 239 2.96 13.59 -11.04
CA GLY A 239 2.35 14.60 -10.18
C GLY A 239 1.35 14.04 -9.16
N TYR A 240 1.07 12.74 -9.15
CA TYR A 240 0.15 12.10 -8.22
C TYR A 240 0.77 10.98 -7.40
N SER A 241 1.46 10.03 -8.04
CA SER A 241 2.08 8.90 -7.33
C SER A 241 3.52 8.71 -7.81
N LYS A 242 4.40 8.21 -6.93
CA LYS A 242 5.79 7.91 -7.27
C LYS A 242 6.30 6.67 -6.56
N PHE A 243 7.07 5.86 -7.28
CA PHE A 243 7.62 4.60 -6.82
C PHE A 243 9.09 4.51 -7.25
N ALA A 244 10.01 4.74 -6.31
CA ALA A 244 11.44 4.75 -6.62
C ALA A 244 12.28 4.29 -5.42
N SER A 245 13.59 4.53 -5.48
CA SER A 245 14.51 4.29 -4.37
C SER A 245 15.31 5.54 -3.98
N TYR A 246 15.88 5.51 -2.78
CA TYR A 246 16.85 6.49 -2.29
C TYR A 246 17.90 5.81 -1.40
N THR A 247 18.99 6.53 -1.14
CA THR A 247 20.06 6.09 -0.24
C THR A 247 20.05 6.97 1.02
N GLY A 248 19.99 6.34 2.19
CA GLY A 248 20.09 7.03 3.47
C GLY A 248 21.51 7.52 3.75
N ASN A 249 21.64 8.58 4.54
CA ASN A 249 22.94 9.18 4.90
C ASN A 249 23.24 9.17 6.40
N GLY A 250 22.33 8.66 7.24
CA GLY A 250 22.51 8.57 8.69
C GLY A 250 22.59 9.94 9.38
N SER A 251 22.02 10.99 8.79
CA SER A 251 22.07 12.36 9.30
C SER A 251 20.67 12.97 9.45
N THR A 252 20.50 13.81 10.46
CA THR A 252 19.29 14.64 10.63
C THR A 252 19.17 15.72 9.54
N ASP A 253 20.27 16.06 8.87
CA ASP A 253 20.25 16.67 7.55
C ASP A 253 20.21 15.58 6.46
N GLY A 254 19.10 14.85 6.45
CA GLY A 254 18.93 13.65 5.63
C GLY A 254 18.82 13.95 4.13
N PRO A 255 18.81 12.91 3.28
CA PRO A 255 18.55 13.09 1.86
C PRO A 255 17.21 13.79 1.62
N PHE A 256 17.18 14.65 0.59
CA PHE A 256 15.95 15.13 -0.01
C PHE A 256 15.57 14.24 -1.18
N ILE A 257 14.32 13.79 -1.22
CA ILE A 257 13.77 12.89 -2.24
C ILE A 257 12.69 13.65 -3.00
N TYR A 258 12.97 13.93 -4.28
CA TYR A 258 12.04 14.64 -5.16
C TYR A 258 10.94 13.72 -5.70
N THR A 259 9.69 14.03 -5.39
CA THR A 259 8.50 13.33 -5.90
C THR A 259 7.81 14.08 -7.03
N GLY A 260 7.97 15.40 -7.11
CA GLY A 260 7.24 16.26 -8.05
C GLY A 260 5.83 16.62 -7.59
N PHE A 261 5.54 16.41 -6.30
CA PHE A 261 4.29 16.77 -5.65
C PHE A 261 4.50 16.91 -4.14
N THR A 262 3.55 17.54 -3.44
CA THR A 262 3.52 17.53 -1.97
C THR A 262 3.00 16.17 -1.50
N PRO A 263 3.76 15.34 -0.78
CA PRO A 263 3.28 14.02 -0.37
C PRO A 263 2.19 14.11 0.70
N ALA A 264 1.10 13.37 0.50
CA ALA A 264 0.09 13.07 1.52
C ALA A 264 0.41 11.79 2.29
N PHE A 265 1.12 10.85 1.66
CA PHE A 265 1.48 9.55 2.23
C PHE A 265 2.81 9.10 1.65
N ILE A 266 3.65 8.50 2.50
CA ILE A 266 4.90 7.85 2.13
C ILE A 266 4.98 6.53 2.89
N MET A 267 5.34 5.46 2.19
CA MET A 267 5.76 4.21 2.80
C MET A 267 7.10 3.80 2.22
N CYS A 268 8.09 3.54 3.07
CA CYS A 268 9.41 3.09 2.64
C CYS A 268 9.82 1.76 3.27
N LYS A 269 10.75 1.08 2.61
CA LYS A 269 11.36 -0.17 3.08
C LYS A 269 12.83 -0.22 2.74
N LYS A 270 13.66 -0.45 3.76
CA LYS A 270 15.06 -0.82 3.57
C LYS A 270 15.14 -2.16 2.85
N TYR A 271 15.88 -2.23 1.75
CA TYR A 271 15.99 -3.46 0.97
C TYR A 271 17.44 -3.95 0.79
N SER A 272 18.44 -3.13 1.12
CA SER A 272 19.86 -3.54 1.17
C SER A 272 20.22 -4.33 2.43
N SER A 273 19.41 -4.26 3.48
CA SER A 273 19.61 -4.95 4.76
C SER A 273 18.27 -5.07 5.51
N THR A 274 18.28 -5.76 6.64
CA THR A 274 17.10 -5.98 7.50
C THR A 274 16.64 -4.67 8.15
N GLY A 275 15.36 -4.35 8.03
CA GLY A 275 14.71 -3.21 8.68
C GLY A 275 13.21 -3.18 8.44
N ALA A 276 12.47 -2.52 9.30
CA ALA A 276 11.03 -2.43 9.22
C ALA A 276 10.56 -1.62 7.99
N TRP A 277 9.29 -1.78 7.65
CA TRP A 277 8.58 -0.83 6.79
C TRP A 277 8.17 0.38 7.63
N VAL A 278 8.17 1.58 7.06
CA VAL A 278 7.80 2.81 7.78
C VAL A 278 6.75 3.56 6.98
N ILE A 279 5.62 3.91 7.61
CA ILE A 279 4.54 4.72 7.02
C ILE A 279 4.43 6.07 7.70
N GLN A 280 4.51 7.14 6.91
CA GLN A 280 4.26 8.53 7.31
C GLN A 280 3.16 9.14 6.44
N ASP A 281 2.37 10.05 6.98
CA ASP A 281 1.38 10.80 6.20
C ASP A 281 1.15 12.20 6.74
N ASN A 282 0.44 13.00 5.96
CA ASN A 282 0.23 14.42 6.23
C ASN A 282 -0.84 14.72 7.31
N LYS A 283 -1.53 13.71 7.86
CA LYS A 283 -2.60 13.89 8.85
C LYS A 283 -2.14 13.58 10.27
N ARG A 284 -1.15 12.71 10.44
CA ARG A 284 -0.59 12.33 11.74
C ARG A 284 0.61 13.21 12.15
N ALA A 285 0.60 14.48 11.75
CA ALA A 285 1.70 15.40 12.00
C ALA A 285 1.79 15.83 13.48
N TYR A 286 3.00 15.87 14.05
CA TYR A 286 3.26 16.43 15.38
C TYR A 286 3.62 17.94 15.34
N SER A 287 3.98 18.46 14.16
CA SER A 287 4.31 19.87 13.94
C SER A 287 4.00 20.28 12.49
N PHE A 288 4.20 21.56 12.13
CA PHE A 288 3.81 22.11 10.83
C PHE A 288 4.43 21.38 9.63
N ASN A 289 5.71 20.98 9.75
CA ASN A 289 6.47 20.31 8.69
C ASN A 289 7.16 19.01 9.13
N VAL A 290 7.48 18.79 10.42
CA VAL A 290 8.10 17.53 10.88
C VAL A 290 7.01 16.55 11.28
N HIS A 291 6.94 15.45 10.55
CA HIS A 291 6.06 14.32 10.81
C HIS A 291 6.88 13.24 11.50
N ALA A 292 6.80 13.15 12.82
CA ALA A 292 7.51 12.14 13.60
C ALA A 292 6.72 10.83 13.76
N ALA A 293 5.40 10.88 13.58
CA ALA A 293 4.52 9.74 13.72
C ALA A 293 4.81 8.68 12.66
N ASP A 294 5.12 7.47 13.09
CA ASP A 294 5.28 6.33 12.21
C ASP A 294 4.44 5.12 12.65
N LEU A 295 4.07 4.33 11.64
CA LEU A 295 3.46 3.02 11.81
C LEU A 295 4.16 2.04 10.88
N ASN A 296 4.38 0.82 11.37
CA ASN A 296 5.10 -0.20 10.63
C ASN A 296 4.12 -1.31 10.21
N PRO A 297 3.82 -1.47 8.91
CA PRO A 297 2.82 -2.43 8.43
C PRO A 297 3.19 -3.89 8.70
N ASN A 298 4.45 -4.18 9.06
CA ASN A 298 4.94 -5.48 9.49
C ASN A 298 4.87 -5.71 11.01
N TYR A 299 4.41 -4.75 11.80
CA TYR A 299 4.24 -4.85 13.26
C TYR A 299 2.80 -4.53 13.69
N SER A 300 2.43 -4.94 14.90
CA SER A 300 1.15 -4.58 15.52
C SER A 300 1.25 -3.39 16.47
N GLU A 301 2.47 -2.87 16.69
CA GLU A 301 2.79 -1.82 17.66
C GLU A 301 1.94 -0.56 17.48
N ALA A 302 1.79 0.20 18.56
CA ALA A 302 1.11 1.49 18.51
C ALA A 302 1.90 2.50 17.67
N GLU A 303 1.32 3.66 17.42
CA GLU A 303 2.02 4.76 16.76
C GLU A 303 3.18 5.24 17.63
N GLU A 304 4.35 5.31 17.03
CA GLU A 304 5.58 5.79 17.66
C GLU A 304 5.98 7.16 17.06
N SER A 305 7.01 7.79 17.62
CA SER A 305 7.52 9.09 17.18
C SER A 305 8.96 9.04 16.67
N ASN A 306 9.31 7.99 15.92
CA ASN A 306 10.70 7.70 15.53
C ASN A 306 11.01 8.18 14.09
N GLY A 307 9.99 8.29 13.24
CA GLY A 307 10.15 8.59 11.82
C GLY A 307 10.14 10.07 11.45
N SER A 308 11.00 10.94 12.00
CA SER A 308 10.96 12.37 11.62
C SER A 308 11.26 12.60 10.12
N VAL A 309 10.27 13.12 9.37
CA VAL A 309 10.36 13.51 7.95
C VAL A 309 9.75 14.90 7.73
N ASP A 310 10.34 15.69 6.83
CA ASP A 310 9.69 16.88 6.28
C ASP A 310 8.89 16.52 5.02
N LEU A 311 7.60 16.88 4.99
CA LEU A 311 6.78 16.79 3.77
C LEU A 311 6.77 18.15 3.07
N LEU A 312 7.53 18.24 1.98
CA LEU A 312 7.80 19.48 1.26
C LEU A 312 6.90 19.60 0.03
N SER A 313 6.83 20.80 -0.56
CA SER A 313 5.98 21.09 -1.73
C SER A 313 6.20 20.17 -2.94
N ASN A 314 7.37 19.53 -3.05
CA ASN A 314 7.80 18.75 -4.20
C ASN A 314 8.48 17.42 -3.84
N GLY A 315 8.41 17.00 -2.59
CA GLY A 315 9.17 15.85 -2.12
C GLY A 315 9.12 15.70 -0.61
N PHE A 316 10.06 14.94 -0.09
CA PHE A 316 10.25 14.77 1.34
C PHE A 316 11.72 14.75 1.71
N LYS A 317 12.03 15.10 2.95
CA LYS A 317 13.41 15.11 3.46
C LYS A 317 13.49 14.37 4.78
N MET A 318 14.42 13.43 4.90
CA MET A 318 14.63 12.73 6.16
C MET A 318 15.22 13.69 7.21
N ARG A 319 14.71 13.62 8.43
CA ARG A 319 15.11 14.47 9.57
C ARG A 319 15.56 13.67 10.79
N ASN A 320 15.89 12.41 10.59
CA ASN A 320 16.29 11.46 11.63
C ASN A 320 17.54 10.70 11.18
N THR A 321 18.08 9.84 12.05
CA THR A 321 19.18 8.92 11.73
C THR A 321 18.75 7.45 11.86
N ASP A 322 17.44 7.19 11.79
CA ASP A 322 16.82 5.90 12.06
C ASP A 322 17.27 4.85 11.04
N GLY A 323 17.56 3.64 11.53
CA GLY A 323 18.00 2.53 10.70
C GLY A 323 16.96 2.01 9.71
N ASP A 324 15.68 2.26 9.94
CA ASP A 324 14.58 1.74 9.14
C ASP A 324 14.18 2.66 7.98
N ASN A 325 14.63 3.92 7.98
CA ASN A 325 14.36 4.84 6.88
C ASN A 325 15.56 5.74 6.47
N ASN A 326 16.64 5.84 7.25
CA ASN A 326 17.77 6.73 6.94
C ASN A 326 19.17 6.25 7.41
N ALA A 327 19.42 4.96 7.64
CA ALA A 327 20.79 4.46 7.88
C ALA A 327 21.75 4.82 6.74
N SER A 328 22.98 5.20 7.10
CA SER A 328 24.02 5.61 6.17
C SER A 328 24.41 4.51 5.19
N GLY A 329 24.41 4.83 3.89
CA GLY A 329 24.78 3.93 2.81
C GLY A 329 23.76 2.83 2.51
N GLN A 330 22.65 2.77 3.25
CA GLN A 330 21.58 1.80 3.00
C GLN A 330 20.60 2.31 1.96
N THR A 331 20.02 1.42 1.18
CA THR A 331 19.05 1.75 0.13
C THR A 331 17.64 1.33 0.50
N TYR A 332 16.68 2.18 0.13
CA TYR A 332 15.27 2.07 0.47
C TYR A 332 14.44 2.19 -0.79
N ILE A 333 13.41 1.36 -0.93
CA ILE A 333 12.32 1.59 -1.89
C ILE A 333 11.23 2.41 -1.20
N TYR A 334 10.44 3.17 -1.96
CA TYR A 334 9.30 3.89 -1.42
C TYR A 334 8.13 3.94 -2.40
N MET A 335 6.94 4.08 -1.85
CA MET A 335 5.74 4.55 -2.55
C MET A 335 5.25 5.84 -1.90
N ALA A 336 4.84 6.80 -2.73
CA ALA A 336 4.29 8.07 -2.26
C ALA A 336 3.06 8.48 -3.08
N PHE A 337 2.09 9.12 -2.41
CA PHE A 337 0.90 9.71 -3.04
C PHE A 337 0.79 11.20 -2.72
N ALA A 338 0.29 11.97 -3.66
CA ALA A 338 0.20 13.42 -3.58
C ALA A 338 -0.98 13.89 -2.72
N GLU A 339 -0.75 14.96 -1.99
CA GLU A 339 -1.80 15.90 -1.57
C GLU A 339 -2.15 16.81 -2.76
N ASN A 340 -1.12 17.47 -3.30
CA ASN A 340 -1.20 18.39 -4.45
C ASN A 340 0.01 18.20 -5.38
N PRO A 341 -0.16 18.28 -6.71
CA PRO A 341 0.96 18.25 -7.64
C PRO A 341 1.84 19.50 -7.50
N PHE A 342 3.14 19.41 -7.82
CA PHE A 342 4.02 20.58 -7.76
C PHE A 342 3.63 21.67 -8.77
N VAL A 343 3.11 21.24 -9.93
CA VAL A 343 2.50 22.11 -10.93
C VAL A 343 1.18 21.47 -11.34
N THR A 344 0.09 22.23 -11.22
CA THR A 344 -1.24 21.81 -11.67
C THR A 344 -1.29 21.57 -13.19
N SER A 345 -2.35 20.92 -13.66
CA SER A 345 -2.64 20.80 -15.10
C SER A 345 -2.71 22.15 -15.84
N GLY A 346 -3.07 23.24 -15.15
CA GLY A 346 -3.13 24.60 -15.68
C GLY A 346 -1.79 25.36 -15.66
N GLY A 347 -0.69 24.71 -15.25
CA GLY A 347 0.64 25.33 -15.20
C GLY A 347 0.92 26.16 -13.94
N ILE A 348 -0.04 26.24 -13.02
CA ILE A 348 0.09 26.96 -11.75
C ILE A 348 0.96 26.13 -10.79
N PRO A 349 2.09 26.64 -10.26
CA PRO A 349 2.87 25.99 -9.21
C PRO A 349 2.09 25.91 -7.90
N THR A 350 2.30 24.85 -7.12
CA THR A 350 1.78 24.77 -5.75
C THR A 350 2.48 25.78 -4.85
N THR A 351 1.77 26.29 -3.84
CA THR A 351 2.36 27.17 -2.82
C THR A 351 3.46 26.41 -2.08
N ALA A 352 4.61 27.06 -1.88
CA ALA A 352 5.72 26.49 -1.11
C ALA A 352 5.29 26.23 0.34
N ARG A 353 5.86 25.17 0.93
CA ARG A 353 5.62 24.73 2.31
C ARG A 353 6.95 24.56 3.05
#